data_AF-W7B2X1-F1
#
_entry.id   AF-W7B2X1-F1
#
_cell.length_a   1.000
_cell.length_b   1.000
_cell.length_c   1.000
_cell.angle_alpha   90.00
_cell.angle_beta   90.00
_cell.angle_gamma   90.00
#
_symmetry.space_group_name_H-M   'P 1'
#
loop_
_entity.id
_entity.type
_entity.pdbx_description
1 polymer ?
#
loop_
_entity_poly.entity_id
_entity_poly.type
_entity_poly.pdbx_seq_one_letter_code
_entity_poly.pdbx_strand_id
1 'polypeptide(L)' 'MAHKTNACRMLDQKKIPYELHEYHFDEQHLDAAHVAKETGKNPAQIFKTLVAIGDKTGHLVALLSAEDTLDLKKAC' A
#
# COMPACT_ATOMS: atom_id res chain seq x y z
N MET A 1 3.44 -10.01 18.18
CA MET A 1 3.68 -10.89 17.01
C MET A 1 2.56 -10.63 16.03
N ALA A 2 2.85 -9.95 14.92
CA ALA A 2 1.91 -9.73 13.83
C ALA A 2 1.26 -11.05 13.41
N HIS A 3 -0.07 -11.04 13.34
CA HIS A 3 -0.81 -12.14 12.78
C HIS A 3 -0.42 -12.32 11.31
N LYS A 4 0.11 -13.50 10.95
CA LYS A 4 0.51 -13.80 9.58
C LYS A 4 -0.70 -13.70 8.64
N THR A 5 -0.64 -12.78 7.69
CA THR A 5 -1.75 -12.56 6.73
C THR A 5 -1.75 -13.60 5.61
N ASN A 6 -2.83 -13.68 4.84
CA ASN A 6 -2.88 -14.54 3.65
C ASN A 6 -1.81 -14.17 2.62
N ALA A 7 -1.51 -12.87 2.45
CA ALA A 7 -0.43 -12.41 1.58
C ALA A 7 0.94 -12.96 2.03
N CYS A 8 1.23 -12.91 3.33
CA CYS A 8 2.47 -13.47 3.89
C CYS A 8 2.60 -14.98 3.61
N ARG A 9 1.50 -15.73 3.81
CA ARG A 9 1.46 -17.18 3.54
C ARG A 9 1.78 -17.49 2.07
N MET A 10 1.30 -16.68 1.13
CA MET A 10 1.59 -16.85 -0.30
C MET A 10 3.07 -16.59 -0.62
N LEU A 11 3.69 -15.60 0.03
CA LEU A 11 5.13 -15.31 -0.12
C LEU A 11 5.99 -16.45 0.45
N ASP A 12 5.63 -16.98 1.63
CA ASP A 12 6.32 -18.13 2.23
C ASP A 12 6.30 -19.35 1.29
N GLN A 13 5.13 -19.69 0.74
CA GLN A 13 4.96 -20.82 -0.19
C GLN A 13 5.84 -20.67 -1.43
N LYS A 14 6.02 -19.43 -1.91
CA LYS A 14 6.86 -19.11 -3.05
C LYS A 14 8.33 -18.90 -2.67
N LYS A 15 8.69 -19.00 -1.39
CA LYS A 15 10.03 -18.71 -0.84
C LYS A 15 10.54 -17.31 -1.22
N ILE A 16 9.64 -16.35 -1.29
CA ILE A 16 10.00 -14.95 -1.55
C ILE A 16 10.33 -14.30 -0.21
N PRO A 17 11.55 -13.76 -0.02
CA PRO A 17 11.92 -13.11 1.23
C PRO A 17 11.12 -11.82 1.42
N TYR A 18 10.66 -11.59 2.65
CA TYR A 18 9.94 -10.38 3.04
C TYR A 18 10.19 -10.07 4.52
N GLU A 19 9.95 -8.81 4.90
CA GLU A 19 10.02 -8.32 6.27
C GLU A 19 8.66 -7.73 6.66
N LEU A 20 8.24 -7.94 7.91
CA LEU A 20 7.04 -7.31 8.45
C LEU A 20 7.42 -6.14 9.34
N HIS A 21 6.85 -4.98 9.05
CA HIS A 21 6.99 -3.77 9.84
C HIS A 21 5.68 -3.50 10.57
N GLU A 22 5.73 -3.49 11.90
CA GLU A 22 4.61 -3.09 12.75
C GLU A 22 4.79 -1.61 13.12
N TYR A 23 3.71 -0.84 13.08
CA TYR A 23 3.67 0.57 13.47
C TYR A 23 2.34 0.86 14.19
N HIS A 24 2.25 1.98 14.91
CA HIS A 24 1.04 2.29 15.65
C HIS A 24 -0.02 2.87 14.71
N PHE A 25 -1.23 2.34 14.75
CA PHE A 25 -2.33 2.88 13.94
C PHE A 25 -3.12 3.91 14.75
N ASP A 26 -3.16 5.14 14.26
CA ASP A 26 -3.98 6.23 14.76
C ASP A 26 -4.74 6.87 13.58
N GLU A 27 -6.05 7.01 13.71
CA GLU A 27 -6.92 7.62 12.68
C GLU A 27 -6.56 9.09 12.39
N GLN A 28 -5.86 9.76 13.31
CA GLN A 28 -5.39 11.13 13.12
C GLN A 28 -4.10 11.21 12.27
N HIS A 29 -3.40 10.08 12.10
CA HIS A 29 -2.09 10.00 11.45
C HIS A 29 -2.08 8.96 10.33
N LEU A 30 -2.98 9.16 9.35
CA LEU A 30 -3.12 8.30 8.17
C LEU A 30 -2.16 8.64 7.02
N ASP A 31 -1.36 9.70 7.16
CA ASP A 31 -0.46 10.12 6.09
C ASP A 31 0.77 9.19 5.99
N ALA A 32 1.27 9.05 4.76
CA ALA A 32 2.38 8.17 4.50
C ALA A 32 3.72 8.69 5.06
N ALA A 33 3.82 9.99 5.36
CA ALA A 33 5.02 10.57 5.96
C ALA A 33 5.17 10.12 7.42
N HIS A 34 4.06 10.00 8.14
CA HIS A 34 3.99 9.43 9.47
C HIS A 34 4.43 7.96 9.46
N VAL A 35 3.86 7.15 8.56
CA VAL A 35 4.23 5.73 8.42
C VAL A 35 5.71 5.58 8.04
N ALA A 36 6.24 6.41 7.14
CA ALA A 36 7.67 6.41 6.79
C ALA A 36 8.56 6.70 8.00
N LYS A 37 8.16 7.66 8.84
CA LYS A 37 8.88 8.04 10.05
C LYS A 37 8.86 6.92 11.09
N GLU A 38 7.72 6.29 11.34
CA GLU A 38 7.61 5.20 12.32
C GLU A 38 8.34 3.93 11.88
N THR A 39 8.31 3.63 10.58
CA THR A 39 8.95 2.43 10.01
C THR A 39 10.41 2.64 9.60
N GLY A 40 10.91 3.89 9.63
CA GLY A 40 12.25 4.26 9.15
C GLY A 40 12.46 4.01 7.66
N LYS A 41 11.40 3.94 6.87
CA LYS A 41 11.45 3.64 5.43
C LYS A 41 11.39 4.91 4.60
N ASN A 42 11.91 4.83 3.37
CA ASN A 42 11.76 5.90 2.40
C ASN A 42 10.27 5.98 1.98
N PRO A 43 9.62 7.16 2.04
CA PRO A 43 8.25 7.35 1.56
C PRO A 43 8.00 6.82 0.13
N ALA A 44 9.01 6.89 -0.75
CA ALA A 44 8.94 6.37 -2.12
C ALA A 44 8.81 4.82 -2.19
N GLN A 45 9.05 4.12 -1.08
CA GLN A 45 8.86 2.67 -0.94
C GLN A 45 7.56 2.33 -0.21
N ILE A 46 6.74 3.33 0.12
CA ILE A 46 5.40 3.17 0.66
C ILE A 46 4.43 3.36 -0.50
N PHE A 47 3.53 2.43 -0.69
CA PHE A 47 2.59 2.43 -1.80
C PHE A 47 1.16 2.52 -1.31
N LYS A 48 0.33 3.24 -2.05
CA LYS A 48 -1.13 3.18 -1.93
C LYS A 48 -1.69 2.38 -3.09
N THR A 49 -2.72 1.60 -2.77
CA THR A 49 -3.51 0.86 -3.75
C THR A 49 -4.86 1.54 -3.85
N LEU A 50 -5.20 2.07 -5.03
CA LEU A 50 -6.50 2.66 -5.32
C LEU A 50 -7.30 1.67 -6.17
N VAL A 51 -8.52 1.37 -5.72
CA VAL A 51 -9.48 0.58 -6.47
C VAL A 51 -10.60 1.51 -6.91
N ALA A 52 -10.84 1.56 -8.22
CA ALA A 52 -11.85 2.42 -8.83
C ALA A 52 -12.67 1.62 -9.85
N ILE A 53 -13.81 2.18 -10.22
CA ILE A 53 -14.66 1.67 -11.31
C ILE A 53 -14.86 2.83 -12.27
N GLY A 54 -14.35 2.70 -13.49
CA GLY A 54 -14.54 3.66 -14.56
C GLY A 54 -15.74 3.30 -15.43
N ASP A 55 -16.44 4.31 -15.93
CA ASP A 55 -17.65 4.14 -16.73
C ASP A 55 -17.41 3.35 -18.03
N LYS A 56 -16.19 3.42 -18.59
CA LYS A 56 -15.80 2.72 -19.82
C LYS A 56 -14.74 1.64 -19.60
N THR A 57 -13.83 1.87 -18.66
CA THR A 57 -12.69 0.98 -18.38
C THR A 57 -13.05 -0.17 -17.44
N GLY A 58 -14.16 -0.08 -16.70
CA GLY A 58 -14.56 -1.08 -15.73
C GLY A 58 -13.71 -1.00 -14.45
N HIS A 59 -13.41 -2.16 -13.84
CA HIS A 59 -12.61 -2.20 -12.60
C HIS A 59 -11.14 -1.85 -12.88
N LEU A 60 -10.61 -0.91 -12.09
CA LEU A 60 -9.23 -0.45 -12.16
C LEU A 60 -8.55 -0.57 -10.80
N VAL A 61 -7.32 -1.08 -10.80
CA VAL A 61 -6.43 -1.10 -9.63
C VAL A 61 -5.18 -0.33 -9.99
N ALA A 62 -4.92 0.76 -9.28
CA ALA A 62 -3.71 1.56 -9.44
C ALA A 62 -2.83 1.41 -8.20
N LEU A 63 -1.56 1.04 -8.43
CA LEU A 63 -0.51 1.04 -7.42
C LEU A 63 0.38 2.25 -7.67
N LEU A 64 0.53 3.11 -6.68
CA LEU A 64 1.31 4.34 -6.79
C LEU A 64 2.06 4.60 -5.49
N SER A 65 3.14 5.37 -5.58
CA SER A 65 3.84 5.82 -4.38
C SER A 65 2.86 6.60 -3.49
N ALA A 66 3.14 6.57 -2.19
CA ALA A 66 2.48 7.39 -1.20
C ALA A 66 2.30 8.85 -1.64
N GLU A 67 3.35 9.43 -2.22
CA GLU A 67 3.43 10.84 -2.62
C GLU A 67 2.79 11.14 -3.98
N ASP A 68 2.59 10.13 -4.82
CA ASP A 68 2.04 10.31 -6.17
C ASP A 68 0.54 10.59 -6.15
N THR A 69 -0.03 11.13 -7.22
CA THR A 69 -1.48 11.29 -7.34
C THR A 69 -2.00 10.69 -8.62
N LEU A 70 -3.24 10.19 -8.59
CA LEU A 70 -3.89 9.61 -9.75
C LEU A 70 -4.95 10.57 -10.30
N ASP A 71 -4.82 10.94 -11.57
CA ASP A 71 -5.85 11.67 -12.31
C ASP A 71 -6.93 10.69 -12.77
N LEU A 72 -8.02 10.60 -12.00
CA LEU A 72 -9.12 9.68 -12.27
C LEU A 72 -9.79 9.92 -13.64
N LYS A 73 -9.81 11.16 -14.14
CA LYS A 73 -10.42 11.46 -15.45
C LYS A 73 -9.62 10.90 -16.62
N LYS A 74 -8.31 10.75 -16.45
CA LYS A 74 -7.44 10.15 -17.46
C LYS A 74 -7.32 8.64 -17.32
N ALA A 75 -7.42 8.14 -16.09
CA ALA A 75 -7.27 6.73 -15.79
C ALA A 75 -8.53 5.90 -16.06
N CYS A 76 -9.72 6.49 -15.87
CA CYS A 76 -11.01 5.80 -15.91
C CYS A 76 -11.82 6.03 -17.20
#